data_AF-A0A368H0X7-F1
#
_entry.id   AF-A0A368H0X7-F1
#
_cell.length_a   1.000
_cell.length_b   1.000
_cell.length_c   1.000
_cell.angle_alpha   90.00
_cell.angle_beta   90.00
_cell.angle_gamma   90.00
#
_symmetry.space_group_name_H-M   'P 1'
#
loop_
_entity.id
_entity.type
_entity.pdbx_description
1 polymer ?
#
loop_
_entity_poly.entity_id
_entity_poly.type
_entity_poly.pdbx_seq_one_letter_code
_entity_poly.pdbx_strand_id
1 'polypeptide(L)'
;MKKWSLRFVNMLITDIVSIFAHESMKKRSLRSFCARLIFETCPLCSSNYLSDAFSFGVGTITTIPAVQIFCIYTCCALVLTFLYQITFFCALLSLATKWEAEGRHCLWLTTTIAPKLASSPSSRLLWLGSRPHPDPKHPSNTKHCSATKFFQNWYAPILMQPAIKALAGLWYCIYVGFAIYGCMHLREGLEPVNLLVDDSYAKPHYLALEQHFWHYGATLQIVVSSAPNLRDSQERKRVNEMVHAFANSPHAIGDESVQFWMKEMERYYRSEHNTTMKDE
;
A
#
# COMPACT_ATOMS: atom_id res chain seq x y z
N MET A 1 1.27 6.20 -2.23
CA MET A 1 1.67 4.88 -1.65
C MET A 1 3.07 4.84 -1.01
N LYS A 2 4.10 5.57 -1.50
CA LYS A 2 5.45 5.60 -0.88
C LYS A 2 5.49 6.07 0.60
N LYS A 3 4.49 6.83 1.05
CA LYS A 3 4.45 7.46 2.39
C LYS A 3 4.03 6.53 3.53
N TRP A 4 3.34 5.43 3.23
CA TRP A 4 2.84 4.48 4.24
C TRP A 4 3.88 3.42 4.61
N SER A 5 4.61 2.88 3.64
CA SER A 5 5.71 1.92 3.87
C SER A 5 6.87 2.55 4.67
N LEU A 6 7.26 3.79 4.37
CA LEU A 6 8.31 4.49 5.15
C LEU A 6 7.91 4.79 6.60
N ARG A 7 6.62 5.08 6.85
CA ARG A 7 6.13 5.35 8.22
C ARG A 7 6.15 4.09 9.08
N PHE A 8 5.84 2.94 8.49
CA PHE A 8 5.87 1.65 9.19
C PHE A 8 7.30 1.21 9.54
N VAL A 9 8.22 1.30 8.57
CA VAL A 9 9.64 1.00 8.79
C VAL A 9 10.24 1.95 9.83
N ASN A 10 9.91 3.23 9.79
CA ASN A 10 10.39 4.19 10.79
C ASN A 10 9.86 3.89 12.20
N MET A 11 8.60 3.47 12.35
CA MET A 11 8.00 3.17 13.65
C MET A 11 8.68 1.97 14.33
N LEU A 12 8.97 0.91 13.57
CA LEU A 12 9.66 -0.29 14.06
C LEU A 12 11.14 -0.05 14.39
N ILE A 13 11.83 0.77 13.59
CA ILE A 13 13.20 1.20 13.89
C ILE A 13 13.20 2.01 15.20
N THR A 14 12.23 2.91 15.41
CA THR A 14 12.12 3.64 16.67
C THR A 14 11.82 2.75 17.87
N ASP A 15 11.00 1.71 17.73
CA ASP A 15 10.71 0.80 18.84
C ASP A 15 11.93 -0.04 19.23
N ILE A 16 12.64 -0.60 18.25
CA ILE A 16 13.88 -1.35 18.49
C ILE A 16 14.94 -0.43 19.08
N VAL A 17 15.09 0.81 18.56
CA VAL A 17 16.05 1.80 19.08
C VAL A 17 15.65 2.29 20.48
N SER A 18 14.36 2.42 20.78
CA SER A 18 13.85 2.84 22.09
C SER A 18 14.06 1.76 23.15
N ILE A 19 13.80 0.49 22.81
CA ILE A 19 14.10 -0.68 23.66
C ILE A 19 15.62 -0.81 23.86
N PHE A 20 16.39 -0.63 22.79
CA PHE A 20 17.85 -0.61 22.83
C PHE A 20 18.41 0.51 23.73
N ALA A 21 17.84 1.71 23.67
CA ALA A 21 18.22 2.83 24.52
C ALA A 21 17.88 2.59 26.00
N HIS A 22 16.78 1.88 26.27
CA HIS A 22 16.37 1.52 27.63
C HIS A 22 17.27 0.42 28.22
N GLU A 23 17.68 -0.57 27.43
CA GLU A 23 18.38 -1.75 27.92
C GLU A 23 19.93 -1.62 27.89
N SER A 24 20.51 -0.80 27.00
CA SER A 24 21.97 -0.53 26.93
C SER A 24 22.57 -0.03 28.25
N MET A 25 21.72 0.55 29.10
CA MET A 25 22.13 1.21 30.34
C MET A 25 22.36 0.26 31.52
N LYS A 26 21.97 -1.03 31.42
CA LYS A 26 21.88 -1.91 32.61
C LYS A 26 23.07 -2.88 32.79
N LYS A 27 23.82 -3.26 31.75
CA LYS A 27 24.90 -4.28 31.87
C LYS A 27 26.04 -4.11 30.86
N ARG A 28 27.26 -4.50 31.27
CA ARG A 28 28.53 -4.25 30.57
C ARG A 28 28.96 -5.32 29.56
N SER A 29 28.41 -6.54 29.60
CA SER A 29 28.82 -7.60 28.67
C SER A 29 28.03 -7.52 27.37
N LEU A 30 28.67 -6.96 26.34
CA LEU A 30 28.15 -6.75 24.99
C LEU A 30 27.47 -8.00 24.40
N ARG A 31 28.03 -9.19 24.66
CA ARG A 31 27.48 -10.48 24.19
C ARG A 31 26.16 -10.82 24.88
N SER A 32 26.09 -10.66 26.20
CA SER A 32 24.86 -10.91 26.95
C SER A 32 23.76 -9.87 26.65
N PHE A 33 24.17 -8.64 26.33
CA PHE A 33 23.28 -7.56 25.94
C PHE A 33 22.64 -7.84 24.57
N CYS A 34 23.45 -8.09 23.54
CA CYS A 34 22.94 -8.40 22.20
C CYS A 34 22.04 -9.64 22.21
N ALA A 35 22.42 -10.69 22.94
CA ALA A 35 21.62 -11.91 23.03
C ALA A 35 20.24 -11.67 23.67
N ARG A 36 20.18 -10.83 24.72
CA ARG A 36 18.93 -10.52 25.42
C ARG A 36 18.03 -9.59 24.62
N LEU A 37 18.62 -8.63 23.93
CA LEU A 37 17.90 -7.71 23.06
C LEU A 37 17.27 -8.47 21.89
N ILE A 38 18.02 -9.36 21.23
CA ILE A 38 17.46 -10.27 20.23
C ILE A 38 16.33 -11.12 20.84
N PHE A 39 16.53 -11.66 22.05
CA PHE A 39 15.52 -12.52 22.68
C PHE A 39 14.22 -11.78 23.02
N GLU A 40 14.27 -10.54 23.48
CA GLU A 40 13.08 -9.75 23.83
C GLU A 40 12.40 -9.12 22.60
N THR A 41 13.15 -8.64 21.60
CA THR A 41 12.57 -7.93 20.45
C THR A 41 12.23 -8.82 19.25
N CYS A 42 12.95 -9.92 19.05
CA CYS A 42 12.74 -10.80 17.88
C CYS A 42 11.34 -11.41 17.83
N PRO A 43 10.73 -11.89 18.93
CA PRO A 43 9.37 -12.46 18.90
C PRO A 43 8.29 -11.44 18.48
N LEU A 44 8.42 -10.19 18.94
CA LEU A 44 7.48 -9.12 18.57
C LEU A 44 7.64 -8.74 17.09
N CYS A 45 8.88 -8.61 16.64
CA CYS A 45 9.15 -8.32 15.23
C CYS A 45 8.62 -9.44 14.33
N SER A 46 8.97 -10.70 14.63
CA SER A 46 8.57 -11.84 13.81
C SER A 46 7.06 -11.97 13.70
N SER A 47 6.31 -11.75 14.79
CA SER A 47 4.85 -11.79 14.75
C SER A 47 4.26 -10.72 13.83
N ASN A 48 4.79 -9.50 13.86
CA ASN A 48 4.31 -8.41 13.00
C ASN A 48 4.61 -8.70 11.52
N TYR A 49 5.88 -8.99 11.18
CA TYR A 49 6.29 -9.28 9.80
C TYR A 49 5.54 -10.50 9.22
N LEU A 50 5.29 -11.52 10.03
CA LEU A 50 4.53 -12.71 9.61
C LEU A 50 3.06 -12.36 9.32
N SER A 51 2.42 -11.57 10.18
CA SER A 51 1.03 -11.15 9.98
C SER A 51 0.86 -10.25 8.75
N ASP A 52 1.83 -9.37 8.49
CA ASP A 52 1.84 -8.51 7.31
C ASP A 52 2.09 -9.35 6.04
N ALA A 53 3.09 -10.24 6.07
CA ALA A 53 3.37 -11.13 4.95
C ALA A 53 2.16 -12.04 4.62
N PHE A 54 1.45 -12.53 5.63
CA PHE A 54 0.21 -13.29 5.44
C PHE A 54 -0.90 -12.42 4.83
N SER A 55 -1.09 -11.19 5.33
CA SER A 55 -2.08 -10.25 4.80
C SER A 55 -1.83 -9.92 3.33
N PHE A 56 -0.57 -9.65 2.95
CA PHE A 56 -0.20 -9.47 1.54
C PHE A 56 -0.28 -10.78 0.73
N GLY A 57 -0.02 -11.93 1.37
CA GLY A 57 -0.19 -13.25 0.77
C GLY A 57 -1.63 -13.51 0.36
N VAL A 58 -2.61 -13.21 1.22
CA VAL A 58 -4.04 -13.28 0.89
C VAL A 58 -4.39 -12.33 -0.27
N GLY A 59 -3.72 -11.17 -0.35
CA GLY A 59 -3.85 -10.23 -1.46
C GLY A 59 -3.49 -10.79 -2.84
N THR A 60 -2.75 -11.91 -2.92
CA THR A 60 -2.41 -12.56 -4.20
C THR A 60 -3.56 -13.35 -4.82
N ILE A 61 -4.63 -13.62 -4.07
CA ILE A 61 -5.82 -14.37 -4.53
C ILE A 61 -6.74 -13.49 -5.39
N THR A 62 -6.53 -12.17 -5.42
CA THR A 62 -7.32 -11.25 -6.25
C THR A 62 -7.24 -11.57 -7.74
N THR A 63 -8.31 -11.32 -8.49
CA THR A 63 -8.37 -11.54 -9.96
C THR A 63 -7.65 -10.45 -10.76
N ILE A 64 -7.25 -9.34 -10.13
CA ILE A 64 -6.61 -8.20 -10.79
C ILE A 64 -5.08 -8.42 -10.85
N PRO A 65 -4.47 -8.65 -12.02
CA PRO A 65 -3.06 -9.05 -12.14
C PRO A 65 -2.09 -8.00 -11.61
N ALA A 66 -2.41 -6.71 -11.75
CA ALA A 66 -1.59 -5.62 -11.23
C ALA A 66 -1.45 -5.68 -9.69
N VAL A 67 -2.52 -6.05 -8.99
CA VAL A 67 -2.53 -6.17 -7.52
C VAL A 67 -1.77 -7.42 -7.09
N GLN A 68 -1.91 -8.54 -7.82
CA GLN A 68 -1.17 -9.77 -7.54
C GLN A 68 0.35 -9.54 -7.58
N ILE A 69 0.84 -8.88 -8.64
CA ILE A 69 2.26 -8.58 -8.80
C ILE A 69 2.74 -7.72 -7.62
N PHE A 70 2.01 -6.65 -7.30
CA PHE A 70 2.34 -5.78 -6.17
C PHE A 70 2.43 -6.57 -4.85
N CYS A 71 1.43 -7.38 -4.54
CA CYS A 71 1.36 -8.18 -3.31
C CYS A 71 2.51 -9.20 -3.20
N ILE A 72 2.90 -9.84 -4.30
CA ILE A 72 4.04 -10.78 -4.33
C ILE A 72 5.35 -10.03 -4.04
N TYR A 73 5.59 -8.89 -4.70
CA TYR A 73 6.79 -8.09 -4.47
C TYR A 73 6.86 -7.56 -3.04
N THR A 74 5.74 -7.09 -2.47
CA THR A 74 5.73 -6.60 -1.08
C THR A 74 5.93 -7.73 -0.08
N CYS A 75 5.35 -8.90 -0.30
CA CYS A 75 5.56 -10.08 0.55
C CYS A 75 7.04 -10.50 0.56
N CYS A 76 7.67 -10.61 -0.62
CA CYS A 76 9.10 -10.90 -0.74
C CYS A 76 9.96 -9.83 -0.07
N ALA A 77 9.66 -8.55 -0.29
CA ALA A 77 10.35 -7.45 0.36
C ALA A 77 10.24 -7.50 1.89
N LEU A 78 9.07 -7.80 2.45
CA LEU A 78 8.86 -7.91 3.90
C LEU A 78 9.70 -9.04 4.51
N VAL A 79 9.72 -10.21 3.87
CA VAL A 79 10.54 -11.34 4.32
C VAL A 79 12.03 -10.98 4.29
N LEU A 80 12.50 -10.33 3.21
CA LEU A 80 13.89 -9.87 3.12
C LEU A 80 14.21 -8.79 4.17
N THR A 81 13.31 -7.84 4.41
CA THR A 81 13.51 -6.83 5.46
C THR A 81 13.59 -7.44 6.86
N PHE A 82 12.79 -8.47 7.14
CA PHE A 82 12.89 -9.21 8.40
C PHE A 82 14.27 -9.88 8.55
N LEU A 83 14.73 -10.58 7.51
CA LEU A 83 16.06 -11.21 7.51
C LEU A 83 17.19 -10.18 7.69
N TYR A 84 17.12 -9.04 7.01
CA TYR A 84 18.08 -7.94 7.18
C TYR A 84 18.03 -7.30 8.58
N GLN A 85 16.84 -7.18 9.16
CA GLN A 85 16.67 -6.59 10.49
C GLN A 85 17.31 -7.47 11.58
N ILE A 86 17.14 -8.78 11.51
CA ILE A 86 17.71 -9.69 12.52
C ILE A 86 19.21 -9.93 12.33
N THR A 87 19.72 -9.93 11.09
CA THR A 87 21.13 -10.23 10.81
C THR A 87 21.98 -8.96 10.72
N PHE A 88 21.77 -8.18 9.66
CA PHE A 88 22.60 -7.06 9.29
C PHE A 88 22.46 -5.90 10.27
N PHE A 89 21.22 -5.51 10.60
CA PHE A 89 20.99 -4.40 11.54
C PHE A 89 21.45 -4.73 12.95
N CYS A 90 21.20 -5.96 13.44
CA CYS A 90 21.69 -6.38 14.74
C CYS A 90 23.24 -6.41 14.81
N ALA A 91 23.91 -6.83 13.73
CA ALA A 91 25.37 -6.79 13.65
C ALA A 91 25.91 -5.35 13.70
N LEU A 92 25.27 -4.42 12.99
CA LEU A 92 25.62 -3.00 13.04
C LEU A 92 25.39 -2.38 14.42
N LEU A 93 24.30 -2.73 15.11
CA LEU A 93 24.05 -2.28 16.48
C LEU A 93 25.10 -2.80 17.47
N SER A 94 25.52 -4.06 17.33
CA SER A 94 26.63 -4.66 18.09
C SER A 94 27.96 -3.92 17.85
N LEU A 95 28.19 -3.44 16.64
CA LEU A 95 29.38 -2.65 16.32
C LEU A 95 29.28 -1.21 16.88
N ALA A 96 28.12 -0.58 16.74
CA ALA A 96 27.85 0.77 17.26
C ALA A 96 27.98 0.82 18.79
N THR A 97 27.48 -0.20 19.51
CA THR A 97 27.64 -0.32 20.97
C THR A 97 29.10 -0.46 21.39
N LYS A 98 29.94 -1.17 20.60
CA LYS A 98 31.39 -1.22 20.86
C LYS A 98 32.03 0.16 20.70
N TRP A 99 31.69 0.89 19.65
CA TRP A 99 32.20 2.25 19.43
C TRP A 99 31.77 3.21 20.53
N GLU A 100 30.54 3.11 21.01
CA GLU A 100 30.04 3.87 22.15
C GLU A 100 30.80 3.53 23.44
N ALA A 101 31.03 2.24 23.72
CA ALA A 101 31.78 1.79 24.89
C ALA A 101 33.23 2.30 24.90
N GLU A 102 33.83 2.46 23.73
CA GLU A 102 35.17 3.03 23.56
C GLU A 102 35.18 4.57 23.48
N GLY A 103 34.01 5.21 23.52
CA GLY A 103 33.87 6.67 23.47
C GLY A 103 34.24 7.27 22.11
N ARG A 104 34.07 6.52 21.01
CA ARG A 104 34.28 6.99 19.64
C ARG A 104 33.01 7.66 19.09
N HIS A 105 33.19 8.69 18.28
CA HIS A 105 32.09 9.41 17.65
C HIS A 105 31.41 8.53 16.60
N CYS A 106 30.07 8.47 16.59
CA CYS A 106 29.29 7.55 15.74
C CYS A 106 29.46 7.79 14.23
N LEU A 107 29.79 9.01 13.79
CA LEU A 107 29.98 9.33 12.37
C LEU A 107 31.44 9.44 11.93
N TRP A 108 32.35 9.81 12.84
CA TRP A 108 33.73 10.17 12.49
C TRP A 108 34.76 9.23 13.12
N LEU A 109 34.33 8.24 13.92
CA LEU A 109 35.16 7.28 14.67
C LEU A 109 36.28 7.87 15.54
N THR A 110 36.34 9.20 15.63
CA THR A 110 37.32 9.95 16.41
C THR A 110 36.94 9.96 17.89
N THR A 111 37.90 10.24 18.77
CA THR A 111 37.68 10.23 20.22
C THR A 111 36.79 11.40 20.65
N THR A 112 35.76 11.11 21.44
CA THR A 112 34.81 12.12 21.92
C THR A 112 35.40 12.97 23.04
N ILE A 113 35.10 14.26 23.05
CA ILE A 113 35.57 15.21 24.08
C ILE A 113 34.55 15.22 25.22
N ALA A 114 35.04 15.22 26.47
CA ALA A 114 34.16 15.29 27.64
C ALA A 114 33.37 16.62 27.67
N PRO A 115 32.09 16.60 28.08
CA PRO A 115 31.20 17.78 28.02
C PRO A 115 31.69 18.99 28.83
N LYS A 116 32.62 18.79 29.78
CA LYS A 116 33.23 19.85 30.58
C LYS A 116 34.30 20.68 29.83
N LEU A 117 34.77 20.21 28.67
CA LEU A 117 35.88 20.81 27.92
C LEU A 117 35.43 21.51 26.61
N ALA A 118 34.14 21.47 26.28
CA ALA A 118 33.60 22.02 25.03
C ALA A 118 33.25 23.50 25.16
N SER A 119 34.13 24.38 24.67
CA SER A 119 34.00 25.85 24.75
C SER A 119 33.12 26.48 23.66
N SER A 120 32.79 25.77 22.56
CA SER A 120 32.07 26.32 21.40
C SER A 120 30.77 25.55 21.07
N PRO A 121 29.69 26.20 20.59
CA PRO A 121 28.42 25.53 20.27
C PRO A 121 28.53 24.53 19.11
N SER A 122 29.41 24.76 18.13
CA SER A 122 29.64 23.83 17.01
C SER A 122 30.43 22.59 17.45
N SER A 123 31.40 22.75 18.35
CA SER A 123 32.11 21.61 18.96
C SER A 123 31.20 20.83 19.92
N ARG A 124 30.21 21.51 20.53
CA ARG A 124 29.18 20.85 21.36
C ARG A 124 28.16 20.05 20.56
N LEU A 125 27.84 20.44 19.34
CA LEU A 125 26.90 19.71 18.48
C LEU A 125 27.56 18.51 17.79
N LEU A 126 28.83 18.65 17.38
CA LEU A 126 29.52 17.67 16.54
C LEU A 126 30.48 16.72 17.29
N TRP A 127 30.88 17.03 18.52
CA TRP A 127 31.92 16.27 19.24
C TRP A 127 31.50 15.80 20.64
N LEU A 128 30.22 15.95 20.99
CA LEU A 128 29.65 15.42 22.22
C LEU A 128 29.37 13.93 22.06
N GLY A 129 30.14 13.11 22.78
CA GLY A 129 29.77 11.74 23.08
C GLY A 129 29.33 11.64 24.53
N SER A 130 28.23 10.96 24.80
CA SER A 130 27.91 10.56 26.17
C SER A 130 28.81 9.39 26.54
N ARG A 131 29.77 9.59 27.45
CA ARG A 131 30.54 8.47 27.99
C ARG A 131 29.75 7.84 29.14
N PRO A 132 29.58 6.51 29.16
CA PRO A 132 29.00 5.84 30.31
C PRO A 132 29.90 6.08 31.53
N HIS A 133 29.31 6.52 32.62
CA HIS A 133 30.00 6.62 33.91
C HIS A 133 30.42 5.19 34.36
N PRO A 134 31.60 5.01 35.00
CA PRO A 134 32.07 3.70 35.43
C PRO A 134 31.10 2.96 36.35
N ASP A 135 30.30 3.67 37.15
CA ASP A 135 29.26 3.05 37.97
C ASP A 135 27.95 2.85 37.20
N PRO A 136 27.43 1.61 37.12
CA PRO A 136 26.21 1.28 36.37
C PRO A 136 24.94 1.88 36.99
N LYS A 137 24.97 2.25 38.27
CA LYS A 137 23.83 2.84 38.99
C LYS A 137 23.84 4.38 38.98
N HIS A 138 24.83 5.01 38.36
CA HIS A 138 24.95 6.47 38.37
C HIS A 138 23.84 7.12 37.51
N PRO A 139 23.16 8.18 37.99
CA PRO A 139 22.00 8.78 37.31
C PRO A 139 22.31 9.38 35.92
N SER A 140 23.58 9.61 35.59
CA SER A 140 23.97 10.02 34.23
C SER A 140 23.77 8.91 33.20
N ASN A 141 23.86 7.64 33.63
CA ASN A 141 23.67 6.44 32.83
C ASN A 141 22.21 5.97 32.82
N THR A 142 21.28 6.78 33.30
CA THR A 142 19.84 6.46 33.24
C THR A 142 19.05 7.60 32.62
N LYS A 143 19.76 8.48 31.88
CA LYS A 143 19.13 9.62 31.21
C LYS A 143 18.24 9.10 30.08
N HIS A 144 16.95 8.95 30.38
CA HIS A 144 15.93 8.73 29.38
C HIS A 144 15.93 9.87 28.36
N CYS A 145 15.68 9.53 27.09
CA CYS A 145 15.48 10.49 26.03
C CYS A 145 14.38 11.49 26.43
N SER A 146 14.53 12.76 26.03
CA SER A 146 13.56 13.83 26.38
C SER A 146 12.14 13.48 25.90
N ALA A 147 12.03 12.77 24.78
CA ALA A 147 10.76 12.29 24.24
C ALA A 147 10.11 11.26 25.17
N THR A 148 10.85 10.27 25.67
CA THR A 148 10.34 9.26 26.60
C THR A 148 9.83 9.90 27.89
N LYS A 149 10.55 10.89 28.43
CA LYS A 149 10.11 11.64 29.62
C LYS A 149 8.84 12.44 29.37
N PHE A 150 8.71 13.06 28.19
CA PHE A 150 7.48 13.76 27.81
C PHE A 150 6.28 12.81 27.73
N PHE A 151 6.44 11.67 27.06
CA PHE A 151 5.35 10.69 26.93
C PHE A 151 4.95 10.08 28.27
N GLN A 152 5.93 9.73 29.11
CA GLN A 152 5.68 9.11 30.40
C GLN A 152 5.09 10.08 31.44
N ASN A 153 5.62 11.31 31.52
CA ASN A 153 5.29 12.22 32.63
C ASN A 153 4.18 13.22 32.28
N TRP A 154 4.00 13.58 31.01
CA TRP A 154 2.99 14.56 30.61
C TRP A 154 1.84 13.88 29.87
N TYR A 155 2.13 13.15 28.80
CA TYR A 155 1.09 12.58 27.93
C TYR A 155 0.32 11.42 28.57
N ALA A 156 1.02 10.42 29.12
CA ALA A 156 0.40 9.24 29.71
C ALA A 156 -0.57 9.55 30.87
N PRO A 157 -0.24 10.39 31.87
CA PRO A 157 -1.17 10.67 32.96
C PRO A 157 -2.39 11.47 32.50
N ILE A 158 -2.26 12.36 31.51
CA ILE A 158 -3.40 13.08 30.92
C ILE A 158 -4.34 12.09 30.25
N LEU A 159 -3.84 11.15 29.45
CA LEU A 159 -4.68 10.18 28.74
C LEU A 159 -5.34 9.15 29.68
N MET A 160 -4.71 8.81 30.80
CA MET A 160 -5.21 7.83 31.77
C MET A 160 -6.35 8.35 32.66
N GLN A 161 -6.65 9.65 32.64
CA GLN A 161 -7.82 10.18 33.34
C GLN A 161 -9.12 9.60 32.74
N PRO A 162 -10.07 9.12 33.56
CA PRO A 162 -11.26 8.42 33.07
C PRO A 162 -12.14 9.30 32.18
N ALA A 163 -12.22 10.61 32.45
CA ALA A 163 -12.95 11.57 31.62
C ALA A 163 -12.34 11.73 30.22
N ILE A 164 -11.00 11.85 30.13
CA ILE A 164 -10.29 12.00 28.86
C ILE A 164 -10.35 10.71 28.05
N LYS A 165 -10.25 9.55 28.71
CA LYS A 165 -10.43 8.24 28.06
C LYS A 165 -11.84 8.07 27.49
N ALA A 166 -12.87 8.48 28.24
CA ALA A 166 -14.26 8.46 27.75
C ALA A 166 -14.46 9.40 26.56
N LEU A 167 -13.91 10.62 26.62
CA LEU A 167 -13.97 11.58 25.52
C LEU A 167 -13.24 11.09 24.27
N ALA A 168 -12.05 10.51 24.42
CA ALA A 168 -11.29 9.93 23.31
C ALA A 168 -12.03 8.74 22.67
N GLY A 169 -12.67 7.89 23.49
CA GLY A 169 -13.53 6.81 23.02
C GLY A 169 -14.73 7.32 22.24
N LEU A 170 -15.43 8.34 22.76
CA LEU A 170 -16.55 8.99 22.07
C LEU A 170 -16.12 9.58 20.73
N TRP A 171 -14.98 10.28 20.70
CA TRP A 171 -14.45 10.86 19.46
C TRP A 171 -14.08 9.78 18.43
N TYR A 172 -13.52 8.66 18.88
CA TYR A 172 -13.24 7.52 18.01
C TYR A 172 -14.52 6.91 17.43
N CYS A 173 -15.59 6.78 18.22
CA CYS A 173 -16.89 6.32 17.72
C CYS A 173 -17.48 7.26 16.66
N ILE A 174 -17.38 8.58 16.85
CA ILE A 174 -17.80 9.57 15.86
C ILE A 174 -16.99 9.41 14.57
N TYR A 175 -15.66 9.28 14.70
CA TYR A 175 -14.76 9.06 13.57
C TYR A 175 -15.12 7.79 12.79
N VAL A 176 -15.38 6.68 13.48
CA VAL A 176 -15.81 5.42 12.84
C VAL A 176 -17.15 5.59 12.14
N GLY A 177 -18.12 6.25 12.76
CA GLY A 177 -19.41 6.55 12.13
C GLY A 177 -19.26 7.36 10.83
N PHE A 178 -18.41 8.39 10.84
CA PHE A 178 -18.12 9.18 9.65
C PHE A 178 -17.37 8.39 8.58
N ALA A 179 -16.43 7.52 8.97
CA ALA A 179 -15.72 6.65 8.04
C ALA A 179 -16.68 5.67 7.34
N ILE A 180 -17.61 5.05 8.08
CA ILE A 180 -18.65 4.16 7.50
C ILE A 180 -19.53 4.96 6.53
N TYR A 181 -19.98 6.14 6.93
CA TYR A 181 -20.77 7.02 6.06
C TYR A 181 -20.03 7.38 4.77
N GLY A 182 -18.73 7.69 4.87
CA GLY A 182 -17.87 7.96 3.73
C GLY A 182 -17.69 6.76 2.81
N CYS A 183 -17.53 5.55 3.37
CA CYS A 183 -17.46 4.31 2.60
C CYS A 183 -18.77 4.04 1.83
N MET A 184 -19.93 4.38 2.39
CA MET A 184 -21.23 4.21 1.70
C MET A 184 -21.43 5.19 0.53
N HIS A 185 -20.76 6.35 0.55
CA HIS A 185 -20.87 7.37 -0.50
C HIS A 185 -19.72 7.31 -1.52
N LEU A 186 -18.83 6.33 -1.41
CA LEU A 186 -17.71 6.18 -2.33
C LEU A 186 -18.23 5.76 -3.71
N ARG A 187 -18.12 6.64 -4.70
CA ARG A 187 -18.42 6.29 -6.10
C ARG A 187 -17.28 5.45 -6.66
N GLU A 188 -17.60 4.22 -7.06
CA GLU A 188 -16.67 3.32 -7.74
C GLU A 188 -16.55 3.76 -9.19
N GLY A 189 -15.35 4.16 -9.61
CA GLY A 189 -15.10 4.57 -10.98
C GLY A 189 -13.65 4.98 -11.19
N LEU A 190 -13.06 4.49 -12.27
CA LEU A 190 -11.76 4.95 -12.74
C LEU A 190 -11.99 5.75 -14.01
N GLU A 191 -12.10 7.06 -13.87
CA GLU A 191 -12.16 7.95 -15.03
C GLU A 191 -10.83 7.87 -15.77
N PRO A 192 -10.80 7.49 -17.07
CA PRO A 192 -9.56 7.35 -17.84
C PRO A 192 -8.72 8.63 -17.85
N VAL A 193 -9.37 9.79 -17.77
CA VAL A 193 -8.70 11.10 -17.69
C VAL A 193 -7.85 11.27 -16.44
N ASN A 194 -8.16 10.55 -15.35
CA ASN A 194 -7.43 10.60 -14.08
C ASN A 194 -6.21 9.66 -14.05
N LEU A 195 -6.07 8.76 -15.04
CA LEU A 195 -4.87 7.95 -15.24
C LEU A 195 -3.81 8.67 -16.08
N LEU A 196 -4.22 9.69 -16.81
CA LEU A 196 -3.34 10.44 -17.69
C LEU A 196 -2.55 11.47 -16.89
N VAL A 197 -1.30 11.70 -17.30
CA VAL A 197 -0.52 12.84 -16.82
C VAL A 197 -1.24 14.13 -17.23
N ASP A 198 -1.27 15.12 -16.34
CA ASP A 198 -2.05 16.35 -16.53
C ASP A 198 -1.75 17.09 -17.84
N ASP A 199 -0.48 17.07 -18.28
CA ASP A 199 -0.01 17.72 -19.52
C ASP A 199 -0.07 16.82 -20.77
N SER A 200 -0.75 15.66 -20.69
CA SER A 200 -0.84 14.75 -21.84
C SER A 200 -1.81 15.27 -22.90
N TYR A 201 -1.42 15.18 -24.18
CA TYR A 201 -2.28 15.47 -25.33
C TYR A 201 -3.56 14.62 -25.35
N ALA A 202 -3.55 13.47 -24.67
CA ALA A 202 -4.69 12.57 -24.59
C ALA A 202 -5.83 13.14 -23.71
N LYS A 203 -5.52 13.95 -22.69
CA LYS A 203 -6.52 14.48 -21.76
C LYS A 203 -7.58 15.37 -22.45
N PRO A 204 -7.22 16.41 -23.23
CA PRO A 204 -8.22 17.20 -23.96
C PRO A 204 -8.96 16.37 -25.02
N HIS A 205 -8.32 15.37 -25.63
CA HIS A 205 -8.97 14.46 -26.57
C HIS A 205 -10.07 13.64 -25.89
N TYR A 206 -9.80 13.01 -24.74
CA TYR A 206 -10.80 12.24 -24.00
C TYR A 206 -11.94 13.09 -23.49
N LEU A 207 -11.68 14.32 -23.02
CA LEU A 207 -12.73 15.24 -22.61
C LEU A 207 -13.62 15.66 -23.78
N ALA A 208 -13.04 15.93 -24.96
CA ALA A 208 -13.82 16.23 -26.16
C ALA A 208 -14.66 15.02 -26.61
N LEU A 209 -14.09 13.81 -26.52
CA LEU A 209 -14.80 12.56 -26.81
C LEU A 209 -15.97 12.35 -25.85
N GLU A 210 -15.76 12.60 -24.54
CA GLU A 210 -16.80 12.55 -23.50
C GLU A 210 -17.94 13.51 -23.75
N GLN A 211 -17.63 14.76 -24.09
CA GLN A 211 -18.65 15.78 -24.31
C GLN A 211 -19.46 15.57 -25.59
N HIS A 212 -18.84 15.11 -26.68
CA HIS A 212 -19.46 15.11 -28.01
C HIS A 212 -19.89 13.73 -28.52
N PHE A 213 -19.22 12.65 -28.12
CA PHE A 213 -19.37 11.33 -28.76
C PHE A 213 -19.91 10.23 -27.84
N TRP A 214 -19.96 10.44 -26.52
CA TRP A 214 -20.46 9.42 -25.59
C TRP A 214 -21.94 9.07 -25.75
N HIS A 215 -22.71 9.87 -26.50
CA HIS A 215 -24.11 9.55 -26.81
C HIS A 215 -24.25 8.27 -27.65
N TYR A 216 -23.28 7.95 -28.51
CA TYR A 216 -23.34 6.80 -29.42
C TYR A 216 -22.74 5.52 -28.83
N GLY A 217 -22.14 5.57 -27.64
CA GLY A 217 -21.54 4.41 -26.96
C GLY A 217 -20.38 3.76 -27.74
N ALA A 218 -19.86 2.65 -27.20
CA ALA A 218 -18.87 1.84 -27.89
C ALA A 218 -19.56 0.78 -28.77
N THR A 219 -18.98 0.47 -29.93
CA THR A 219 -19.49 -0.60 -30.81
C THR A 219 -19.33 -1.96 -30.16
N LEU A 220 -20.43 -2.70 -30.00
CA LEU A 220 -20.42 -4.06 -29.47
C LEU A 220 -20.33 -5.07 -30.62
N GLN A 221 -19.29 -5.91 -30.63
CA GLN A 221 -19.17 -7.01 -31.57
C GLN A 221 -19.63 -8.31 -30.91
N ILE A 222 -20.76 -8.85 -31.39
CA ILE A 222 -21.32 -10.11 -30.89
C ILE A 222 -20.81 -11.25 -31.77
N VAL A 223 -20.10 -12.20 -31.17
CA VAL A 223 -19.56 -13.37 -31.87
C VAL A 223 -20.26 -14.62 -31.34
N VAL A 224 -20.90 -15.36 -32.23
CA VAL A 224 -21.53 -16.65 -31.91
C VAL A 224 -20.46 -17.74 -32.00
N SER A 225 -20.06 -18.32 -30.86
CA SER A 225 -18.98 -19.31 -30.80
C SER A 225 -19.28 -20.59 -31.59
N SER A 226 -20.54 -21.03 -31.62
CA SER A 226 -21.00 -22.20 -32.36
C SER A 226 -22.03 -21.78 -33.39
N ALA A 227 -21.59 -21.57 -34.63
CA ALA A 227 -22.46 -21.09 -35.70
C ALA A 227 -23.52 -22.17 -36.03
N PRO A 228 -24.82 -21.82 -36.01
CA PRO A 228 -25.86 -22.73 -36.46
C PRO A 228 -25.79 -22.93 -37.98
N ASN A 229 -26.50 -23.93 -38.51
CA ASN A 229 -26.56 -24.14 -39.95
C ASN A 229 -27.43 -23.06 -40.61
N LEU A 230 -26.79 -22.00 -41.10
CA LEU A 230 -27.45 -20.85 -41.72
C LEU A 230 -28.09 -21.17 -43.09
N ARG A 231 -27.94 -22.40 -43.60
CA ARG A 231 -28.72 -22.87 -44.74
C ARG A 231 -30.18 -23.11 -44.36
N ASP A 232 -30.45 -23.47 -43.11
CA ASP A 232 -31.81 -23.72 -42.63
C ASP A 232 -32.53 -22.38 -42.33
N SER A 233 -33.75 -22.24 -42.87
CA SER A 233 -34.63 -21.10 -42.62
C SER A 233 -34.96 -20.91 -41.13
N GLN A 234 -35.14 -22.00 -40.38
CA GLN A 234 -35.49 -21.92 -38.96
C GLN A 234 -34.35 -21.32 -38.13
N GLU A 235 -33.13 -21.80 -38.35
CA GLU A 235 -31.94 -21.29 -37.67
C GLU A 235 -31.62 -19.84 -38.09
N ARG A 236 -31.85 -19.47 -39.36
CA ARG A 236 -31.74 -18.07 -39.80
C ARG A 236 -32.72 -17.15 -39.08
N LYS A 237 -33.99 -17.55 -38.94
CA LYS A 237 -34.99 -16.78 -38.19
C LYS A 237 -34.57 -16.59 -36.75
N ARG A 238 -34.09 -17.65 -36.11
CA ARG A 238 -33.61 -17.61 -34.72
C ARG A 238 -32.43 -16.66 -34.53
N VAL A 239 -31.47 -16.64 -35.46
CA VAL A 239 -30.35 -15.68 -35.45
C VAL A 239 -30.86 -14.26 -35.66
N ASN A 240 -31.83 -14.06 -36.55
CA ASN A 240 -32.41 -12.74 -36.79
C ASN A 240 -33.19 -12.22 -35.55
N GLU A 241 -33.95 -13.08 -34.87
CA GLU A 241 -34.61 -12.76 -33.60
C GLU A 241 -33.61 -12.38 -32.51
N MET A 242 -32.49 -13.10 -32.41
CA MET A 242 -31.40 -12.76 -31.50
C MET A 242 -30.83 -11.37 -31.81
N VAL A 243 -30.56 -11.08 -33.09
CA VAL A 243 -30.06 -9.76 -33.52
C VAL A 243 -31.06 -8.66 -33.17
N HIS A 244 -32.35 -8.86 -33.48
CA HIS A 244 -33.42 -7.91 -33.13
C HIS A 244 -33.54 -7.69 -31.62
N ALA A 245 -33.37 -8.73 -30.80
CA ALA A 245 -33.41 -8.62 -29.34
C ALA A 245 -32.24 -7.79 -28.79
N PHE A 246 -31.03 -7.95 -29.33
CA PHE A 246 -29.88 -7.12 -28.93
C PHE A 246 -30.03 -5.66 -29.37
N ALA A 247 -30.52 -5.45 -30.59
CA ALA A 247 -30.72 -4.13 -31.18
C ALA A 247 -31.73 -3.28 -30.41
N ASN A 248 -32.79 -3.91 -29.89
CA ASN A 248 -33.88 -3.25 -29.16
C ASN A 248 -33.71 -3.33 -27.63
N SER A 249 -32.50 -3.59 -27.15
CA SER A 249 -32.19 -3.56 -25.71
C SER A 249 -32.15 -2.12 -25.16
N PRO A 250 -32.31 -1.90 -23.83
CA PRO A 250 -32.49 -0.55 -23.27
C PRO A 250 -31.35 0.44 -23.52
N HIS A 251 -30.16 -0.05 -23.87
CA HIS A 251 -28.95 0.76 -24.11
C HIS A 251 -28.48 0.69 -25.57
N ALA A 252 -29.30 0.14 -26.46
CA ALA A 252 -29.01 0.05 -27.89
C ALA A 252 -29.80 1.09 -28.68
N ILE A 253 -29.30 1.42 -29.87
CA ILE A 253 -29.84 2.48 -30.74
C ILE A 253 -31.06 2.00 -31.55
N GLY A 254 -31.30 0.68 -31.61
CA GLY A 254 -32.34 0.07 -32.43
C GLY A 254 -31.78 -0.68 -33.64
N ASP A 255 -32.68 -1.26 -34.44
CA ASP A 255 -32.34 -2.12 -35.58
C ASP A 255 -31.55 -1.43 -36.70
N GLU A 256 -31.63 -0.11 -36.82
CA GLU A 256 -30.90 0.68 -37.81
C GLU A 256 -29.39 0.73 -37.55
N SER A 257 -28.98 0.51 -36.29
CA SER A 257 -27.57 0.54 -35.90
C SER A 257 -26.84 -0.80 -36.10
N VAL A 258 -27.58 -1.87 -36.40
CA VAL A 258 -27.02 -3.21 -36.50
C VAL A 258 -26.38 -3.42 -37.87
N GLN A 259 -25.09 -3.75 -37.86
CA GLN A 259 -24.38 -4.25 -39.03
C GLN A 259 -24.34 -5.78 -38.99
N PHE A 260 -25.22 -6.44 -39.76
CA PHE A 260 -25.31 -7.90 -39.79
C PHE A 260 -25.30 -8.44 -41.22
N TRP A 261 -24.11 -8.90 -41.66
CA TRP A 261 -23.79 -9.32 -43.03
C TRP A 261 -24.84 -10.19 -43.75
N MET A 262 -25.63 -10.99 -43.04
CA MET A 262 -26.67 -11.82 -43.64
C MET A 262 -27.87 -11.00 -44.13
N LYS A 263 -28.24 -9.92 -43.42
CA LYS A 263 -29.28 -8.98 -43.88
C LYS A 263 -28.82 -8.29 -45.16
N GLU A 264 -27.55 -7.90 -45.26
CA GLU A 264 -26.97 -7.37 -46.50
C GLU A 264 -26.96 -8.42 -47.62
N MET A 265 -26.62 -9.68 -47.31
CA MET A 265 -26.66 -10.77 -48.28
C MET A 265 -28.10 -11.01 -48.80
N GLU A 266 -29.09 -11.10 -47.91
CA GLU A 266 -30.50 -11.23 -48.29
C GLU A 266 -31.00 -10.05 -49.13
N ARG A 267 -30.56 -8.84 -48.78
CA ARG A 267 -30.86 -7.61 -49.56
C ARG A 267 -30.28 -7.70 -50.96
N TYR A 268 -29.04 -8.17 -51.09
CA TYR A 268 -28.35 -8.36 -52.37
C TYR A 268 -29.04 -9.40 -53.27
N TYR A 269 -29.42 -10.57 -52.73
CA TYR A 269 -30.15 -11.59 -53.50
C TYR A 269 -31.52 -11.08 -53.97
N ARG A 270 -32.21 -10.33 -53.11
CA ARG A 270 -33.51 -9.75 -53.44
C ARG A 270 -33.40 -8.64 -54.50
N SER A 271 -32.39 -7.78 -54.43
CA SER A 271 -32.24 -6.64 -55.35
C SER A 271 -31.68 -7.04 -56.71
N GLU A 272 -30.61 -7.84 -56.74
CA GLU A 272 -29.87 -8.15 -57.97
C GLU A 272 -30.42 -9.38 -58.70
N HIS A 273 -30.87 -10.39 -57.96
CA HIS A 273 -31.24 -11.69 -58.54
C HIS A 273 -32.75 -11.97 -58.47
N ASN A 274 -33.54 -11.04 -57.90
CA ASN A 274 -34.99 -11.16 -57.67
C ASN A 274 -35.42 -12.55 -57.16
N THR A 275 -34.56 -13.18 -56.36
CA THR A 275 -34.72 -14.54 -55.84
C THR A 275 -34.58 -14.53 -54.33
N THR A 276 -35.43 -15.31 -53.67
CA THR A 276 -35.30 -15.59 -52.24
C THR A 276 -34.33 -16.74 -52.05
N MET A 277 -33.48 -16.68 -51.03
CA MET A 277 -32.59 -17.80 -50.67
C MET A 277 -33.42 -19.06 -50.43
N LYS A 278 -33.24 -20.07 -51.29
CA LYS A 278 -33.93 -21.36 -51.20
C LYS A 278 -33.29 -22.22 -50.12
N ASP A 279 -34.13 -22.99 -49.43
CA ASP A 279 -33.73 -24.00 -48.46
C ASP A 279 -33.39 -25.29 -49.22
N GLU A 280 -32.16 -25.40 -49.73
CA GLU A 280 -31.60 -26.66 -50.27
C GLU A 280 -30.46 -27.18 -49.39
#